data_AF-A0A1S6J1F5-F1
#
_entry.id   AF-A0A1S6J1F5-F1
#
_cell.length_a   1.000
_cell.length_b   1.000
_cell.length_c   1.000
_cell.angle_alpha   90.00
_cell.angle_beta   90.00
_cell.angle_gamma   90.00
#
_symmetry.space_group_name_H-M   'P 1'
#
loop_
_entity.id
_entity.type
_entity.pdbx_description
1 polymer ?
#
loop_
_entity_poly.entity_id
_entity_poly.type
_entity_poly.pdbx_seq_one_letter_code
_entity_poly.pdbx_strand_id
1 'polypeptide(L)'
;MRLAGTQAAVRRVWTVELRPRAGGPRLFCIQCKAHTHPVDVSSARSAALTHLASHARAEALPGHLRTCQCRALGCTWHSRSRGCGGLVLLALTRQAGGRSWRLADACAACAAATSETAVVPDTLLGARRPKPAGGILRRAHHGLSPGPDERARVREMLTYLSATLPQFTSPAARLLALQCALRSDTRGHVTVADGLLRSMRLRGRRELWLELAQAGWLETTSPRPGSVAVRLLDATVLDQAPGRGARRRAAHWALHPTPLVLPAAAPAVLRLTALALASHTFRTEDLDAVSRLCGNSPQQTMELLDRLVSARTLAAWHHHQDTDEVLWQFPQQLPRYSADRDS
;
A
#
# COMPACT_ATOMS: atom_id res chain seq x y z
N MET A 1 44.18 12.05 25.48
CA MET A 1 43.55 12.58 24.24
C MET A 1 42.64 11.53 23.63
N ARG A 2 41.32 11.71 23.71
CA ARG A 2 40.35 11.01 22.83
C ARG A 2 39.47 12.09 22.22
N LEU A 3 39.53 12.18 20.89
CA LEU A 3 38.84 13.18 20.07
C LEU A 3 37.33 12.99 20.21
N ALA A 4 36.70 13.80 21.05
CA ALA A 4 35.26 14.04 21.03
C ALA A 4 34.95 14.88 19.78
N GLY A 5 34.80 14.19 18.64
CA GLY A 5 34.21 14.81 17.46
C GLY A 5 32.76 15.14 17.77
N THR A 6 32.49 16.42 18.03
CA THR A 6 31.17 17.03 18.03
C THR A 6 30.57 16.92 16.62
N GLN A 7 30.12 15.72 16.24
CA GLN A 7 29.23 15.55 15.11
C GLN A 7 27.93 16.27 15.48
N ALA A 8 27.74 17.46 14.94
CA ALA A 8 26.47 18.16 14.97
C ALA A 8 25.42 17.19 14.39
N ALA A 9 24.65 16.56 15.28
CA ALA A 9 23.64 15.59 14.90
C ALA A 9 22.65 16.31 13.98
N VAL A 10 22.62 15.92 12.71
CA VAL A 10 21.69 16.47 11.72
C VAL A 10 20.27 16.23 12.24
N ARG A 11 19.60 17.30 12.68
CA ARG A 11 18.24 17.22 13.24
C ARG A 11 17.25 17.14 12.09
N ARG A 12 16.91 15.92 11.68
CA ARG A 12 15.86 15.64 10.69
C ARG A 12 14.48 15.73 11.33
N VAL A 13 14.09 16.94 11.72
CA VAL A 13 12.78 17.26 12.30
C VAL A 13 12.25 18.52 11.63
N TRP A 14 11.10 18.40 10.96
CA TRP A 14 10.39 19.51 10.31
C TRP A 14 8.99 19.65 10.87
N THR A 15 8.55 20.88 11.11
CA THR A 15 7.21 21.16 11.64
C THR A 15 6.55 22.26 10.83
N VAL A 16 5.33 21.98 10.39
CA VAL A 16 4.47 22.93 9.69
C VAL A 16 3.19 23.14 10.49
N GLU A 17 2.83 24.39 10.69
CA GLU A 17 1.63 24.81 11.42
C GLU A 17 0.68 25.57 10.49
N LEU A 18 -0.62 25.28 10.58
CA LEU A 18 -1.67 26.07 9.95
C LEU A 18 -2.10 27.19 10.91
N ARG A 19 -1.86 28.44 10.53
CA ARG A 19 -2.23 29.62 11.32
C ARG A 19 -3.37 30.40 10.67
N PRO A 20 -4.41 30.78 11.42
CA PRO A 20 -5.43 31.70 10.92
C PRO A 20 -4.87 33.11 10.82
N ARG A 21 -5.11 33.81 9.69
CA ARG A 21 -4.80 35.24 9.51
C ARG A 21 -5.92 35.93 8.73
N ALA A 22 -5.96 37.27 8.82
CA ALA A 22 -6.80 38.09 7.95
C ALA A 22 -6.44 37.81 6.48
N GLY A 23 -7.41 37.35 5.69
CA GLY A 23 -7.21 36.91 4.30
C GLY A 23 -6.99 35.40 4.09
N GLY A 24 -7.26 34.56 5.10
CA GLY A 24 -7.29 33.09 4.98
C GLY A 24 -6.17 32.36 5.74
N PRO A 25 -6.28 31.03 5.91
CA PRO A 25 -5.30 30.26 6.65
C PRO A 25 -3.98 30.12 5.86
N ARG A 26 -2.85 30.21 6.58
CA ARG A 26 -1.50 30.11 5.98
C ARG A 26 -0.67 29.06 6.70
N LEU A 27 0.18 28.37 5.95
CA LEU A 27 1.14 27.45 6.51
C LEU A 27 2.38 28.23 6.98
N PHE A 28 2.87 27.88 8.17
CA PHE A 28 4.11 28.37 8.74
C PHE A 28 5.04 27.19 8.96
N CYS A 29 6.23 27.24 8.36
CA CYS A 29 7.27 26.25 8.60
C CYS A 29 8.32 26.84 9.54
N ILE A 30 8.62 26.13 10.64
CA ILE A 30 9.60 26.57 11.63
C ILE A 30 11.00 26.67 11.02
N GLN A 31 11.31 25.78 10.08
CA GLN A 31 12.62 25.65 9.45
C GLN A 31 12.84 26.70 8.36
N CYS A 32 11.82 27.00 7.54
CA CYS A 32 11.90 28.08 6.56
C CYS A 32 11.72 29.47 7.19
N LYS A 33 11.16 29.56 8.40
CA LYS A 33 10.73 30.82 9.04
C LYS A 33 9.85 31.69 8.13
N ALA A 34 9.10 31.07 7.23
CA ALA A 34 8.34 31.73 6.19
C ALA A 34 6.87 31.27 6.20
N HIS A 35 5.98 32.18 5.79
CA HIS A 35 4.58 31.89 5.54
C HIS A 35 4.37 31.60 4.06
N THR A 36 3.59 30.56 3.73
CA THR A 36 3.15 30.35 2.35
C THR A 36 2.06 31.35 1.97
N HIS A 37 1.77 31.43 0.67
CA HIS A 37 0.56 32.09 0.17
C HIS A 37 -0.70 31.52 0.86
N PRO A 38 -1.81 32.30 0.92
CA PRO A 38 -3.09 31.81 1.43
C PRO A 38 -3.45 30.48 0.79
N VAL A 39 -3.81 29.51 1.63
CA VAL A 39 -4.18 28.16 1.18
C VAL A 39 -5.66 27.98 1.41
N ASP A 40 -6.37 27.37 0.47
CA ASP A 40 -7.75 26.99 0.70
C ASP A 40 -7.84 25.93 1.81
N VAL A 41 -8.87 25.99 2.64
CA VAL A 41 -9.06 25.12 3.81
C VAL A 41 -9.06 23.65 3.40
N SER A 42 -9.66 23.33 2.24
CA SER A 42 -9.73 21.97 1.70
C SER A 42 -8.35 21.41 1.30
N SER A 43 -7.40 22.28 0.92
CA SER A 43 -6.07 21.93 0.41
C SER A 43 -4.94 22.11 1.43
N ALA A 44 -5.23 22.71 2.59
CA ALA A 44 -4.25 23.02 3.63
C ALA A 44 -3.42 21.82 4.08
N ARG A 45 -4.06 20.65 4.23
CA ARG A 45 -3.37 19.39 4.57
C ARG A 45 -2.40 18.97 3.47
N SER A 46 -2.86 18.93 2.22
CA SER A 46 -2.04 18.51 1.08
C SER A 46 -0.85 19.45 0.86
N ALA A 47 -1.05 20.76 1.03
CA ALA A 47 0.01 21.76 0.98
C ALA A 47 1.05 21.57 2.10
N ALA A 48 0.61 21.28 3.33
CA ALA A 48 1.50 21.01 4.45
C ALA A 48 2.36 19.75 4.21
N LEU A 49 1.76 18.67 3.72
CA LEU A 49 2.47 17.43 3.41
C LEU A 49 3.45 17.60 2.24
N THR A 50 3.05 18.34 1.20
CA THR A 50 3.92 18.64 0.07
C THR A 50 5.15 19.44 0.52
N HIS A 51 4.94 20.42 1.41
CA HIS A 51 6.02 21.23 1.96
C HIS A 51 6.98 20.39 2.84
N LEU A 52 6.45 19.57 3.74
CA LEU A 52 7.24 18.64 4.57
C LEU A 52 8.03 17.62 3.72
N ALA A 53 7.43 17.11 2.64
CA ALA A 53 8.10 16.20 1.73
C ALA A 53 9.28 16.88 1.00
N SER A 54 9.18 18.17 0.72
CA SER A 54 10.28 18.94 0.10
C SER A 54 11.52 18.97 1.00
N HIS A 55 11.34 19.26 2.30
CA HIS A 55 12.39 19.21 3.30
C HIS A 55 13.01 17.81 3.43
N ALA A 56 12.17 16.78 3.54
CA ALA A 56 12.64 15.41 3.72
C ALA A 56 13.52 14.92 2.55
N ARG A 57 13.22 15.39 1.32
CA ARG A 57 14.00 15.14 0.10
C ARG A 57 15.28 15.99 0.04
N ALA A 58 15.20 17.29 0.36
CA ALA A 58 16.34 18.19 0.29
C ALA A 58 17.46 17.80 1.28
N GLU A 59 17.08 17.29 2.44
CA GLU A 59 18.02 16.95 3.51
C GLU A 59 18.30 15.44 3.59
N ALA A 60 18.00 14.67 2.53
CA ALA A 60 18.03 13.20 2.51
C ALA A 60 19.31 12.61 3.11
N LEU A 61 19.14 11.75 4.13
CA LEU A 61 20.25 11.12 4.85
C LEU A 61 20.20 9.58 4.70
N PRO A 62 21.32 8.90 4.45
CA PRO A 62 21.40 7.44 4.46
C PRO A 62 20.89 6.84 5.76
N GLY A 63 20.18 5.70 5.70
CA GLY A 63 19.56 5.07 6.88
C GLY A 63 20.53 4.79 8.03
N HIS A 64 21.78 4.41 7.73
CA HIS A 64 22.82 4.16 8.75
C HIS A 64 23.33 5.42 9.47
N LEU A 65 23.03 6.61 8.95
CA LEU A 65 23.34 7.89 9.59
C LEU A 65 22.12 8.52 10.28
N ARG A 66 20.92 7.94 10.06
CA ARG A 66 19.71 8.41 10.72
C ARG A 66 19.72 7.94 12.16
N THR A 67 19.38 8.85 13.06
CA THR A 67 19.21 8.56 14.48
C THR A 67 17.79 8.94 14.88
N CYS A 68 17.22 8.17 15.81
CA CYS A 68 15.91 8.52 16.36
C CYS A 68 16.00 9.91 17.00
N GLN A 69 15.20 10.85 16.53
CA GLN A 69 15.19 12.25 16.98
C GLN A 69 14.40 12.42 18.29
N CYS A 70 14.24 11.33 19.06
CA CYS A 70 13.73 11.29 20.43
C CYS A 70 14.54 12.22 21.38
N ARG A 71 15.77 12.61 20.99
CA ARG A 71 16.79 13.26 21.86
C ARG A 71 16.83 14.79 21.88
N ALA A 72 15.81 15.51 21.43
CA ALA A 72 15.74 16.97 21.64
C ALA A 72 14.89 17.40 22.84
N LEU A 73 14.15 16.49 23.49
CA LEU A 73 13.22 16.83 24.57
C LEU A 73 13.31 15.93 25.80
N GLY A 74 14.29 15.02 25.87
CA GLY A 74 14.36 14.02 26.93
C GLY A 74 13.11 13.14 26.90
N CYS A 75 13.13 12.09 26.08
CA CYS A 75 11.95 11.26 25.82
C CYS A 75 11.19 10.91 27.11
N THR A 76 10.05 11.56 27.34
CA THR A 76 9.12 11.24 28.43
C THR A 76 8.28 10.00 28.09
N TRP A 77 8.40 9.51 26.85
CA TRP A 77 7.56 8.45 26.28
C TRP A 77 8.06 7.03 26.60
N HIS A 78 9.18 6.90 27.30
CA HIS A 78 9.65 5.63 27.84
C HIS A 78 10.39 5.84 29.16
N SER A 79 10.20 4.91 30.11
CA SER A 79 11.00 4.85 31.33
C SER A 79 12.47 4.59 30.98
N ARG A 80 13.40 5.12 31.80
CA ARG A 80 14.86 5.16 31.55
C ARG A 80 15.53 3.81 31.26
N SER A 81 14.81 2.68 31.31
CA SER A 81 15.33 1.32 31.12
C SER A 81 15.08 0.70 29.74
N ARG A 82 14.22 1.27 28.86
CA ARG A 82 14.04 0.79 27.47
C ARG A 82 14.36 1.92 26.49
N GLY A 83 15.60 1.95 25.99
CA GLY A 83 16.05 2.96 25.02
C GLY A 83 15.28 2.91 23.68
N CYS A 84 15.52 3.90 22.82
CA CYS A 84 14.98 3.95 21.45
C CYS A 84 15.41 2.65 20.71
N GLY A 85 14.47 1.90 20.12
CA GLY A 85 14.68 0.55 19.58
C GLY A 85 13.91 0.26 18.29
N GLY A 86 14.47 -0.62 17.45
CA GLY A 86 13.99 -0.91 16.10
C GLY A 86 14.58 0.02 15.03
N LEU A 87 14.21 -0.22 13.77
CA LEU A 87 14.69 0.58 12.63
C LEU A 87 14.25 2.04 12.77
N VAL A 88 15.13 2.97 12.37
CA VAL A 88 14.82 4.40 12.29
C VAL A 88 14.07 4.65 10.98
N LEU A 89 12.83 5.10 11.12
CA LEU A 89 11.88 5.36 10.05
C LEU A 89 11.57 6.85 10.02
N LEU A 90 11.07 7.34 8.89
CA LEU A 90 10.49 8.67 8.86
C LEU A 90 9.04 8.60 9.35
N ALA A 91 8.71 9.37 10.38
CA ALA A 91 7.40 9.38 11.01
C ALA A 91 6.74 10.76 10.88
N LEU A 92 5.50 10.76 10.42
CA LEU A 92 4.65 11.95 10.32
C LEU A 92 3.63 11.93 11.46
N THR A 93 3.76 12.86 12.40
CA THR A 93 2.86 13.02 13.54
C THR A 93 1.97 14.24 13.32
N ARG A 94 0.67 14.08 13.52
CA ARG A 94 -0.29 15.17 13.55
C ARG A 94 -0.44 15.67 15.00
N GLN A 95 -0.39 16.98 15.19
CA GLN A 95 -0.34 17.63 16.50
C GLN A 95 -1.39 18.76 16.63
N ALA A 96 -1.61 19.24 17.87
CA ALA A 96 -2.42 20.40 18.24
C ALA A 96 -3.83 20.43 17.60
N GLY A 97 -4.62 19.36 17.80
CA GLY A 97 -5.98 19.27 17.26
C GLY A 97 -6.03 19.22 15.73
N GLY A 98 -4.94 18.80 15.10
CA GLY A 98 -4.86 18.59 13.66
C GLY A 98 -4.42 19.77 12.82
N ARG A 99 -3.93 20.84 13.48
CA ARG A 99 -3.44 22.07 12.85
C ARG A 99 -1.93 22.14 12.70
N SER A 100 -1.19 21.18 13.25
CA SER A 100 0.24 21.07 13.03
C SER A 100 0.64 19.66 12.60
N TRP A 101 1.66 19.60 11.75
CA TRP A 101 2.23 18.36 11.25
C TRP A 101 3.73 18.38 11.48
N ARG A 102 4.24 17.31 12.06
CA ARG A 102 5.65 17.12 12.36
C ARG A 102 6.17 15.90 11.64
N LEU A 103 7.21 16.06 10.85
CA LEU A 103 7.91 14.98 10.16
C LEU A 103 9.29 14.80 10.79
N ALA A 104 9.59 13.61 11.31
CA ALA A 104 10.84 13.36 12.02
C ALA A 104 11.34 11.93 11.85
N ASP A 105 12.66 11.74 11.92
CA ASP A 105 13.22 10.40 12.06
C ASP A 105 12.89 9.84 13.46
N ALA A 106 12.16 8.72 13.52
CA ALA A 106 11.76 8.04 14.75
C ALA A 106 11.99 6.53 14.63
N CYS A 107 12.46 5.89 15.71
CA CYS A 107 12.53 4.42 15.71
C CYS A 107 11.13 3.80 15.70
N ALA A 108 11.01 2.57 15.22
CA ALA A 108 9.75 1.85 15.16
C ALA A 108 8.99 1.83 16.50
N ALA A 109 9.69 1.68 17.63
CA ALA A 109 9.07 1.73 18.95
C ALA A 109 8.50 3.12 19.27
N CYS A 110 9.22 4.21 18.97
CA CYS A 110 8.72 5.57 19.18
C CYS A 110 7.56 5.90 18.24
N ALA A 111 7.62 5.45 16.98
CA ALA A 111 6.55 5.67 16.02
C ALA A 111 5.25 4.97 16.46
N ALA A 112 5.34 3.75 16.98
CA ALA A 112 4.19 3.00 17.49
C ALA A 112 3.60 3.59 18.77
N ALA A 113 4.45 4.16 19.65
CA ALA A 113 4.00 4.74 20.91
C ALA A 113 3.41 6.16 20.77
N THR A 114 3.56 6.80 19.61
CA THR A 114 3.08 8.17 19.40
C THR A 114 1.70 8.12 18.74
N SER A 115 0.68 8.63 19.43
CA SER A 115 -0.66 8.79 18.85
C SER A 115 -0.63 9.69 17.61
N GLU A 116 -1.57 9.49 16.69
CA GLU A 116 -1.71 10.31 15.48
C GLU A 116 -0.43 10.33 14.60
N THR A 117 0.35 9.25 14.63
CA THR A 117 1.61 9.11 13.88
C THR A 117 1.51 8.04 12.81
N ALA A 118 1.90 8.40 11.59
CA ALA A 118 2.00 7.49 10.46
C ALA A 118 3.47 7.33 10.03
N VAL A 119 3.89 6.10 9.77
CA VAL A 119 5.21 5.82 9.18
C VAL A 119 5.17 6.17 7.70
N VAL A 120 6.11 7.01 7.27
CA VAL A 120 6.32 7.39 5.86
C VAL A 120 7.30 6.39 5.23
N PRO A 121 6.87 5.60 4.23
CA PRO A 121 7.75 4.65 3.57
C PRO A 121 8.94 5.34 2.87
N ASP A 122 10.15 4.79 3.04
CA ASP A 122 11.38 5.30 2.41
C ASP A 122 11.28 5.36 0.87
N THR A 123 10.37 4.57 0.27
CA THR A 123 10.09 4.58 -1.17
C THR A 123 9.56 5.90 -1.70
N LEU A 124 9.04 6.78 -0.84
CA LEU A 124 8.54 8.11 -1.23
C LEU A 124 9.65 9.19 -1.27
N LEU A 125 10.88 8.86 -0.85
CA LEU A 125 12.00 9.81 -0.73
C LEU A 125 13.23 9.45 -1.56
N GLY A 126 13.15 8.41 -2.39
CA GLY A 126 14.30 7.87 -3.12
C GLY A 126 14.83 8.79 -4.23
N ALA A 127 15.89 9.53 -3.92
CA ALA A 127 16.87 9.99 -4.90
C ALA A 127 17.47 8.79 -5.67
N ARG A 128 17.64 8.96 -6.99
CA ARG A 128 18.31 7.99 -7.89
C ARG A 128 19.70 7.65 -7.35
N ARG A 129 19.95 6.38 -7.07
CA ARG A 129 21.31 5.86 -6.85
C ARG A 129 21.97 5.57 -8.22
N PRO A 130 23.20 6.05 -8.50
CA PRO A 130 23.95 5.62 -9.68
C PRO A 130 24.34 4.14 -9.55
N LYS A 131 24.22 3.43 -10.66
CA LYS A 131 24.50 2.00 -10.83
C LYS A 131 26.02 1.77 -10.87
N PRO A 132 26.61 0.88 -10.05
CA PRO A 132 27.97 0.42 -10.29
C PRO A 132 27.95 -0.56 -11.48
N ALA A 133 28.86 -0.32 -12.43
CA ALA A 133 29.16 -1.22 -13.52
C ALA A 133 30.09 -2.35 -13.05
N GLY A 134 29.97 -3.52 -13.67
CA GLY A 134 30.98 -4.57 -13.65
C GLY A 134 30.74 -5.67 -12.61
N GLY A 135 30.49 -6.89 -13.10
CA GLY A 135 30.39 -8.08 -12.26
C GLY A 135 29.54 -9.17 -12.91
N ILE A 136 29.96 -9.65 -14.08
CA ILE A 136 29.49 -10.94 -14.60
C ILE A 136 29.91 -12.00 -13.58
N LEU A 137 28.95 -12.71 -12.99
CA LEU A 137 28.96 -14.18 -12.88
C LEU A 137 27.71 -14.70 -12.13
N ARG A 138 27.09 -15.69 -12.80
CA ARG A 138 26.26 -16.79 -12.28
C ARG A 138 24.80 -16.50 -11.89
N ARG A 139 23.95 -16.90 -12.85
CA ARG A 139 22.61 -17.47 -12.62
C ARG A 139 22.62 -18.41 -11.40
N ALA A 140 21.84 -18.07 -10.39
CA ALA A 140 21.24 -19.04 -9.49
C ALA A 140 19.72 -18.86 -9.59
N HIS A 141 19.06 -19.81 -10.24
CA HIS A 141 17.64 -20.06 -10.06
C HIS A 141 17.42 -20.44 -8.60
N HIS A 142 16.99 -19.49 -7.78
CA HIS A 142 16.37 -19.78 -6.49
C HIS A 142 14.95 -19.24 -6.54
N GLY A 143 14.00 -20.17 -6.56
CA GLY A 143 12.59 -19.88 -6.30
C GLY A 143 12.49 -19.23 -4.92
N LEU A 144 11.95 -18.03 -4.88
CA LEU A 144 11.77 -17.27 -3.66
C LEU A 144 10.30 -16.85 -3.62
N SER A 145 9.68 -17.28 -2.53
CA SER A 145 8.32 -17.01 -2.11
C SER A 145 7.89 -15.56 -2.40
N PRO A 146 6.63 -15.32 -2.83
CA PRO A 146 6.11 -13.95 -2.96
C PRO A 146 6.27 -13.22 -1.62
N GLY A 147 6.94 -12.07 -1.65
CA GLY A 147 7.29 -11.30 -0.47
C GLY A 147 6.15 -10.40 0.02
N PRO A 148 6.33 -9.75 1.18
CA PRO A 148 5.42 -8.71 1.70
C PRO A 148 5.18 -7.56 0.71
N ASP A 149 6.11 -7.35 -0.22
CA ASP A 149 6.05 -6.32 -1.26
C ASP A 149 4.92 -6.57 -2.26
N GLU A 150 4.69 -7.81 -2.72
CA GLU A 150 3.60 -8.12 -3.66
C GLU A 150 2.23 -7.88 -3.03
N ARG A 151 2.05 -8.23 -1.75
CA ARG A 151 0.80 -8.01 -1.01
C ARG A 151 0.49 -6.53 -0.87
N ALA A 152 1.48 -5.76 -0.43
CA ALA A 152 1.35 -4.31 -0.28
C ALA A 152 0.97 -3.65 -1.61
N ARG A 153 1.55 -4.10 -2.74
CA ARG A 153 1.22 -3.57 -4.07
C ARG A 153 -0.18 -3.91 -4.52
N VAL A 154 -0.65 -5.13 -4.27
CA VAL A 154 -2.04 -5.48 -4.58
C VAL A 154 -3.00 -4.65 -3.72
N ARG A 155 -2.72 -4.48 -2.43
CA ARG A 155 -3.53 -3.62 -1.55
C ARG A 155 -3.58 -2.19 -2.05
N GLU A 156 -2.43 -1.57 -2.34
CA GLU A 156 -2.34 -0.21 -2.89
C GLU A 156 -3.17 -0.08 -4.17
N MET A 157 -3.06 -1.04 -5.09
CA MET A 157 -3.83 -1.03 -6.33
C MET A 157 -5.32 -1.22 -6.09
N LEU A 158 -5.74 -2.10 -5.17
CA LEU A 158 -7.14 -2.26 -4.79
C LEU A 158 -7.71 -0.99 -4.15
N THR A 159 -6.97 -0.33 -3.27
CA THR A 159 -7.35 0.96 -2.67
C THR A 159 -7.51 2.02 -3.74
N TYR A 160 -6.55 2.12 -4.66
CA TYR A 160 -6.63 3.04 -5.79
C TYR A 160 -7.85 2.75 -6.68
N LEU A 161 -8.11 1.49 -7.03
CA LEU A 161 -9.28 1.10 -7.81
C LEU A 161 -10.59 1.38 -7.08
N SER A 162 -10.62 1.26 -5.75
CA SER A 162 -11.80 1.60 -4.96
C SER A 162 -12.13 3.09 -4.98
N ALA A 163 -11.11 3.94 -5.18
CA ALA A 163 -11.27 5.39 -5.28
C ALA A 163 -11.58 5.85 -6.71
N THR A 164 -11.14 5.12 -7.73
CA THR A 164 -11.27 5.53 -9.14
C THR A 164 -12.41 4.85 -9.88
N LEU A 165 -12.74 3.60 -9.55
CA LEU A 165 -13.87 2.91 -10.16
C LEU A 165 -15.17 3.26 -9.43
N PRO A 166 -16.28 3.50 -10.16
CA PRO A 166 -17.58 3.69 -9.54
C PRO A 166 -17.97 2.53 -8.61
N GLN A 167 -18.75 2.83 -7.57
CA GLN A 167 -19.17 1.82 -6.57
C GLN A 167 -19.95 0.66 -7.18
N PHE A 168 -20.72 0.92 -8.24
CA PHE A 168 -21.48 -0.08 -8.99
C PHE A 168 -20.63 -0.94 -9.93
N THR A 169 -19.32 -0.69 -10.00
CA THR A 169 -18.41 -1.53 -10.79
C THR A 169 -18.34 -2.92 -10.15
N SER A 170 -18.75 -3.92 -10.91
CA SER A 170 -18.87 -5.31 -10.50
C SER A 170 -17.55 -5.88 -9.99
N PRO A 171 -17.58 -6.81 -9.02
CA PRO A 171 -16.37 -7.45 -8.51
C PRO A 171 -15.53 -8.14 -9.61
N ALA A 172 -16.20 -8.66 -10.65
CA ALA A 172 -15.53 -9.25 -11.81
C ALA A 172 -14.77 -8.22 -12.65
N ALA A 173 -15.36 -7.04 -12.88
CA ALA A 173 -14.71 -5.93 -13.57
C ALA A 173 -13.56 -5.36 -12.74
N ARG A 174 -13.72 -5.22 -11.42
CA ARG A 174 -12.64 -4.81 -10.49
C ARG A 174 -11.45 -5.76 -10.48
N LEU A 175 -11.69 -7.08 -10.48
CA LEU A 175 -10.63 -8.08 -10.58
C LEU A 175 -9.90 -8.00 -11.93
N LEU A 176 -10.64 -7.77 -13.02
CA LEU A 176 -10.07 -7.56 -14.35
C LEU A 176 -9.22 -6.28 -14.41
N ALA A 177 -9.73 -5.19 -13.83
CA ALA A 177 -9.03 -3.91 -13.73
C ALA A 177 -7.73 -4.06 -12.95
N LEU A 178 -7.74 -4.76 -11.81
CA LEU A 178 -6.53 -5.07 -11.04
C LEU A 178 -5.46 -5.76 -11.89
N GLN A 179 -5.84 -6.79 -12.66
CA GLN A 179 -4.89 -7.48 -13.54
C GLN A 179 -4.39 -6.60 -14.68
N CYS A 180 -5.25 -5.76 -15.25
CA CYS A 180 -4.85 -4.83 -16.31
C CYS A 180 -3.85 -3.79 -15.78
N ALA A 181 -4.13 -3.19 -14.62
CA ALA A 181 -3.26 -2.20 -13.98
C ALA A 181 -1.89 -2.77 -13.61
N LEU A 182 -1.84 -3.98 -13.04
CA LEU A 182 -0.59 -4.61 -12.65
C LEU A 182 0.22 -5.17 -13.84
N ARG A 183 -0.39 -5.29 -15.02
CA ARG A 183 0.26 -5.85 -16.22
C ARG A 183 0.50 -4.83 -17.33
N SER A 184 0.07 -3.58 -17.13
CA SER A 184 0.27 -2.51 -18.10
C SER A 184 1.75 -2.17 -18.27
N ASP A 185 2.11 -1.78 -19.48
CA ASP A 185 3.40 -1.14 -19.75
C ASP A 185 3.41 0.31 -19.24
N THR A 186 4.50 1.04 -19.49
CA THR A 186 4.63 2.45 -19.10
C THR A 186 3.74 3.39 -19.90
N ARG A 187 3.11 2.90 -20.98
CA ARG A 187 2.17 3.64 -21.83
C ARG A 187 0.71 3.25 -21.55
N GLY A 188 0.47 2.40 -20.55
CA GLY A 188 -0.86 1.93 -20.19
C GLY A 188 -1.42 0.82 -21.06
N HIS A 189 -0.62 0.25 -21.96
CA HIS A 189 -1.09 -0.83 -22.81
C HIS A 189 -0.96 -2.17 -22.10
N VAL A 190 -1.99 -3.00 -22.23
CA VAL A 190 -1.97 -4.38 -21.75
C VAL A 190 -2.66 -5.29 -22.75
N THR A 191 -2.07 -6.46 -22.97
CA THR A 191 -2.67 -7.55 -23.72
C THR A 191 -3.05 -8.64 -22.75
N VAL A 192 -4.35 -8.90 -22.63
CA VAL A 192 -4.90 -9.92 -21.75
C VAL A 192 -5.21 -11.16 -22.58
N ALA A 193 -4.41 -12.20 -22.38
CA ALA A 193 -4.59 -13.47 -23.08
C ALA A 193 -5.79 -14.25 -22.54
N ASP A 194 -6.44 -15.03 -23.42
CA ASP A 194 -7.56 -15.90 -23.04
C ASP A 194 -7.23 -16.85 -21.89
N GLY A 195 -5.98 -17.32 -21.78
CA GLY A 195 -5.54 -18.16 -20.66
C GLY A 195 -5.65 -17.47 -19.30
N LEU A 196 -5.38 -16.17 -19.25
CA LEU A 196 -5.52 -15.35 -18.04
C LEU A 196 -7.00 -15.10 -17.72
N LEU A 197 -7.83 -14.84 -18.74
CA LEU A 197 -9.27 -14.73 -18.54
C LEU A 197 -9.88 -16.04 -18.05
N ARG A 198 -9.41 -17.19 -18.57
CA ARG A 198 -9.81 -18.52 -18.07
C ARG A 198 -9.42 -18.73 -16.62
N SER A 199 -8.21 -18.36 -16.21
CA SER A 199 -7.77 -18.56 -14.82
C SER A 199 -8.61 -17.75 -13.83
N MET A 200 -9.12 -16.58 -14.23
CA MET A 200 -10.04 -15.76 -13.46
C MET A 200 -11.52 -16.08 -13.68
N ARG A 201 -11.87 -17.03 -14.56
CA ARG A 201 -13.25 -17.35 -14.97
C ARG A 201 -14.01 -16.18 -15.62
N LEU A 202 -13.28 -15.31 -16.33
CA LEU A 202 -13.81 -14.14 -17.04
C LEU A 202 -13.81 -14.30 -18.57
N ARG A 203 -13.46 -15.49 -19.09
CA ARG A 203 -13.43 -15.74 -20.54
C ARG A 203 -14.83 -15.58 -21.13
N GLY A 204 -14.95 -14.86 -22.24
CA GLY A 204 -16.20 -14.65 -22.96
C GLY A 204 -17.10 -13.56 -22.38
N ARG A 205 -16.75 -12.99 -21.22
CA ARG A 205 -17.53 -11.94 -20.55
C ARG A 205 -17.20 -10.55 -21.12
N ARG A 206 -17.77 -10.24 -22.30
CA ARG A 206 -17.55 -8.96 -23.00
C ARG A 206 -18.09 -7.76 -22.21
N GLU A 207 -19.14 -7.96 -21.44
CA GLU A 207 -19.79 -6.96 -20.60
C GLU A 207 -18.83 -6.30 -19.60
N LEU A 208 -17.83 -7.03 -19.09
CA LEU A 208 -16.86 -6.49 -18.13
C LEU A 208 -15.94 -5.43 -18.76
N TRP A 209 -15.62 -5.60 -20.04
CA TRP A 209 -14.82 -4.63 -20.79
C TRP A 209 -15.62 -3.37 -21.10
N LEU A 210 -16.90 -3.54 -21.44
CA LEU A 210 -17.83 -2.43 -21.67
C LEU A 210 -18.05 -1.64 -20.39
N GLU A 211 -18.23 -2.31 -19.26
CA GLU A 211 -18.40 -1.70 -17.95
C GLU A 211 -17.20 -0.81 -17.58
N LEU A 212 -15.97 -1.32 -17.74
CA LEU A 212 -14.75 -0.55 -17.47
C LEU A 212 -14.52 0.58 -18.48
N ALA A 213 -14.94 0.40 -19.74
CA ALA A 213 -14.88 1.46 -20.74
C ALA A 213 -15.89 2.59 -20.46
N GLN A 214 -17.11 2.23 -20.06
CA GLN A 214 -18.14 3.19 -19.64
C GLN A 214 -17.74 3.96 -18.38
N ALA A 215 -17.01 3.31 -17.47
CA ALA A 215 -16.39 3.96 -16.31
C ALA A 215 -15.21 4.89 -16.69
N GLY A 216 -14.86 5.02 -17.98
CA GLY A 216 -13.73 5.83 -18.44
C GLY A 216 -12.37 5.31 -18.00
N TRP A 217 -12.28 4.04 -17.58
CA TRP A 217 -11.06 3.49 -16.99
C TRP A 217 -10.12 2.88 -18.04
N LEU A 218 -10.67 2.31 -19.11
CA LEU A 218 -9.91 1.75 -20.22
C LEU A 218 -10.58 2.01 -21.58
N GLU A 219 -9.78 1.89 -22.64
CA GLU A 219 -10.23 1.77 -24.02
C GLU A 219 -9.82 0.42 -24.60
N THR A 220 -10.71 -0.21 -25.37
CA THR A 220 -10.38 -1.42 -26.13
C THR A 220 -9.79 -1.01 -27.48
N THR A 221 -8.55 -1.41 -27.77
CA THR A 221 -7.79 -0.89 -28.93
C THR A 221 -7.86 -1.80 -30.15
N SER A 222 -8.04 -3.11 -29.97
CA SER A 222 -8.55 -4.05 -30.97
C SER A 222 -8.63 -5.47 -30.39
N PRO A 223 -9.67 -6.25 -30.74
CA PRO A 223 -9.70 -7.67 -30.43
C PRO A 223 -8.73 -8.41 -31.36
N ARG A 224 -7.77 -9.15 -30.80
CA ARG A 224 -6.99 -10.14 -31.54
C ARG A 224 -7.57 -11.53 -31.26
N PRO A 225 -7.51 -12.49 -32.21
CA PRO A 225 -7.90 -13.86 -31.92
C PRO A 225 -7.14 -14.38 -30.68
N GLY A 226 -7.88 -14.76 -29.63
CA GLY A 226 -7.32 -15.30 -28.38
C GLY A 226 -6.73 -14.28 -27.38
N SER A 227 -6.86 -12.97 -27.62
CA SER A 227 -6.46 -11.94 -26.63
C SER A 227 -7.19 -10.62 -26.80
N VAL A 228 -7.36 -9.88 -25.70
CA VAL A 228 -7.94 -8.52 -25.72
C VAL A 228 -6.83 -7.51 -25.44
N ALA A 229 -6.64 -6.57 -26.37
CA ALA A 229 -5.74 -5.44 -26.16
C ALA A 229 -6.53 -4.23 -25.65
N VAL A 230 -6.07 -3.64 -24.55
CA VAL A 230 -6.66 -2.44 -23.97
C VAL A 230 -5.59 -1.42 -23.60
N ARG A 231 -6.01 -0.16 -23.52
CA ARG A 231 -5.22 0.98 -23.06
C ARG A 231 -5.89 1.56 -21.82
N LEU A 232 -5.15 1.65 -20.72
CA LEU A 232 -5.60 2.32 -19.50
C LEU A 232 -5.60 3.83 -19.72
N LEU A 233 -6.65 4.51 -19.26
CA LEU A 233 -6.82 5.94 -19.44
C LEU A 233 -6.32 6.77 -18.25
N ASP A 234 -6.23 6.17 -17.07
CA ASP A 234 -5.80 6.87 -15.87
C ASP A 234 -4.27 7.00 -15.78
N ALA A 235 -3.79 8.23 -15.88
CA ALA A 235 -2.38 8.59 -15.80
C ALA A 235 -1.72 8.21 -14.46
N THR A 236 -2.48 8.15 -13.36
CA THR A 236 -1.96 7.79 -12.04
C THR A 236 -1.54 6.32 -11.96
N VAL A 237 -2.11 5.43 -12.78
CA VAL A 237 -1.64 4.04 -12.92
C VAL A 237 -0.32 3.97 -13.71
N LEU A 238 -0.08 4.95 -14.58
CA LEU A 238 1.09 5.02 -15.47
C LEU A 238 2.32 5.60 -14.75
N ASP A 239 2.09 6.54 -13.83
CA ASP A 239 3.14 7.20 -13.04
C ASP A 239 3.59 6.40 -11.80
N GLN A 240 2.97 5.24 -11.54
CA GLN A 240 3.33 4.40 -10.39
C GLN A 240 4.76 3.84 -10.51
N ALA A 241 5.54 4.08 -9.44
CA ALA A 241 6.98 3.86 -9.35
C ALA A 241 7.54 2.40 -9.27
N PRO A 242 6.76 1.29 -9.27
CA PRO A 242 7.40 -0.03 -9.36
C PRO A 242 7.76 -0.39 -10.81
N GLY A 243 9.01 -0.83 -11.00
CA GLY A 243 9.46 -1.39 -12.27
C GLY A 243 8.58 -2.57 -12.71
N ARG A 244 8.46 -2.77 -14.04
CA ARG A 244 7.62 -3.80 -14.70
C ARG A 244 7.69 -5.19 -14.06
N GLY A 245 8.87 -5.60 -13.56
CA GLY A 245 9.07 -6.89 -12.90
C GLY A 245 8.28 -7.04 -11.60
N ALA A 246 8.24 -6.01 -10.76
CA ALA A 246 7.50 -6.03 -9.49
C ALA A 246 5.99 -6.08 -9.73
N ARG A 247 5.48 -5.27 -10.68
CA ARG A 247 4.06 -5.28 -11.06
C ARG A 247 3.63 -6.65 -11.60
N ARG A 248 4.46 -7.29 -12.42
CA ARG A 248 4.19 -8.65 -12.92
C ARG A 248 4.17 -9.70 -11.80
N ARG A 249 5.05 -9.60 -10.79
CA ARG A 249 5.01 -10.51 -9.62
C ARG A 249 3.76 -10.29 -8.78
N ALA A 250 3.38 -9.03 -8.52
CA ALA A 250 2.13 -8.71 -7.84
C ALA A 250 0.91 -9.22 -8.63
N ALA A 251 0.89 -9.07 -9.95
CA ALA A 251 -0.17 -9.60 -10.81
C ALA A 251 -0.26 -11.13 -10.75
N HIS A 252 0.88 -11.82 -10.66
CA HIS A 252 0.93 -13.26 -10.52
C HIS A 252 0.47 -13.71 -9.12
N TRP A 253 0.93 -13.05 -8.07
CA TRP A 253 0.49 -13.30 -6.70
C TRP A 253 -1.02 -13.06 -6.55
N ALA A 254 -1.58 -12.03 -7.18
CA ALA A 254 -3.01 -11.76 -7.17
C ALA A 254 -3.88 -12.89 -7.76
N LEU A 255 -3.32 -13.73 -8.65
CA LEU A 255 -4.02 -14.91 -9.17
C LEU A 255 -3.94 -16.10 -8.22
N HIS A 256 -2.89 -16.17 -7.41
CA HIS A 256 -2.58 -17.28 -6.50
C HIS A 256 -2.06 -16.77 -5.14
N PRO A 257 -2.88 -16.01 -4.40
CA PRO A 257 -2.44 -15.38 -3.16
C PRO A 257 -2.24 -16.41 -2.06
N THR A 258 -1.02 -16.58 -1.54
CA THR A 258 -0.76 -17.38 -0.34
C THR A 258 -1.15 -16.61 0.93
N PRO A 259 -1.87 -17.21 1.91
CA PRO A 259 -2.14 -18.63 2.10
C PRO A 259 -3.49 -19.14 1.55
N LEU A 260 -4.13 -18.44 0.62
CA LEU A 260 -5.48 -18.78 0.16
C LEU A 260 -5.52 -20.09 -0.63
N VAL A 261 -6.50 -20.91 -0.27
CA VAL A 261 -6.98 -22.02 -1.08
C VAL A 261 -8.43 -21.72 -1.40
N LEU A 262 -8.70 -21.38 -2.66
CA LEU A 262 -10.04 -21.15 -3.16
C LEU A 262 -10.47 -22.32 -4.05
N PRO A 263 -11.75 -22.73 -4.00
CA PRO A 263 -12.29 -23.68 -4.97
C PRO A 263 -12.05 -23.21 -6.41
N ALA A 264 -11.72 -24.14 -7.31
CA ALA A 264 -11.49 -23.81 -8.72
C ALA A 264 -12.72 -23.16 -9.41
N ALA A 265 -13.92 -23.44 -8.87
CA ALA A 265 -15.20 -22.89 -9.30
C ALA A 265 -15.63 -21.61 -8.55
N ALA A 266 -14.79 -21.07 -7.65
CA ALA A 266 -15.13 -19.88 -6.87
C ALA A 266 -15.49 -18.69 -7.80
N PRO A 267 -16.66 -18.03 -7.58
CA PRO A 267 -17.06 -16.83 -8.31
C PRO A 267 -16.04 -15.68 -8.17
N ALA A 268 -16.04 -14.77 -9.14
CA ALA A 268 -15.12 -13.63 -9.16
C ALA A 268 -15.22 -12.75 -7.90
N VAL A 269 -16.43 -12.56 -7.38
CA VAL A 269 -16.66 -11.81 -6.12
C VAL A 269 -15.97 -12.47 -4.93
N LEU A 270 -16.12 -13.78 -4.77
CA LEU A 270 -15.49 -14.57 -3.71
C LEU A 270 -13.96 -14.52 -3.82
N ARG A 271 -13.43 -14.56 -5.04
CA ARG A 271 -11.99 -14.42 -5.32
C ARG A 271 -11.46 -13.03 -4.97
N LEU A 272 -12.18 -11.97 -5.34
CA LEU A 272 -11.78 -10.60 -5.05
C LEU A 272 -11.80 -10.32 -3.54
N THR A 273 -12.85 -10.75 -2.84
CA THR A 273 -12.95 -10.60 -1.38
C THR A 273 -11.81 -11.34 -0.68
N ALA A 274 -11.58 -12.61 -1.02
CA ALA A 274 -10.45 -13.35 -0.45
C ALA A 274 -9.11 -12.67 -0.73
N LEU A 275 -8.89 -12.18 -1.96
CA LEU A 275 -7.68 -11.47 -2.34
C LEU A 275 -7.50 -10.17 -1.54
N ALA A 276 -8.57 -9.40 -1.33
CA ALA A 276 -8.54 -8.21 -0.49
C ALA A 276 -8.09 -8.56 0.92
N LEU A 277 -8.69 -9.57 1.56
CA LEU A 277 -8.29 -10.03 2.90
C LEU A 277 -6.83 -10.52 2.96
N ALA A 278 -6.37 -11.26 1.94
CA ALA A 278 -4.99 -11.77 1.88
C ALA A 278 -3.94 -10.68 1.62
N SER A 279 -4.36 -9.52 1.09
CA SER A 279 -3.47 -8.39 0.84
C SER A 279 -3.15 -7.57 2.10
N HIS A 280 -3.95 -7.71 3.15
CA HIS A 280 -3.70 -7.04 4.42
C HIS A 280 -2.64 -7.78 5.24
N THR A 281 -1.73 -7.01 5.82
CA THR A 281 -0.69 -7.51 6.73
C THR A 281 -1.25 -7.87 8.09
N PHE A 282 -2.23 -7.08 8.55
CA PHE A 282 -2.98 -7.34 9.76
C PHE A 282 -4.30 -8.03 9.41
N ARG A 283 -4.80 -8.82 10.37
CA ARG A 283 -6.02 -9.62 10.23
C ARG A 283 -7.26 -8.86 10.73
N THR A 284 -7.20 -7.54 10.67
CA THR A 284 -8.27 -6.60 11.04
C THR A 284 -8.31 -5.46 10.03
N GLU A 285 -9.50 -4.99 9.68
CA GLU A 285 -9.75 -3.80 8.87
C GLU A 285 -11.20 -3.35 9.05
N ASP A 286 -11.50 -2.08 8.77
CA ASP A 286 -12.86 -1.54 8.68
C ASP A 286 -13.71 -2.35 7.66
N LEU A 287 -14.90 -2.83 8.08
CA LEU A 287 -15.84 -3.56 7.23
C LEU A 287 -16.17 -2.78 5.96
N ASP A 288 -16.32 -1.47 6.13
CA ASP A 288 -16.70 -0.53 5.10
C ASP A 288 -15.56 -0.35 4.09
N ALA A 289 -14.31 -0.35 4.56
CA ALA A 289 -13.13 -0.36 3.71
C ALA A 289 -13.04 -1.65 2.88
N VAL A 290 -13.20 -2.82 3.49
CA VAL A 290 -13.17 -4.12 2.77
C VAL A 290 -14.27 -4.18 1.71
N SER A 291 -15.47 -3.69 2.03
CA SER A 291 -16.62 -3.62 1.14
C SER A 291 -16.34 -2.74 -0.09
N ARG A 292 -15.77 -1.54 0.13
CA ARG A 292 -15.38 -0.60 -0.94
C ARG A 292 -14.30 -1.17 -1.87
N LEU A 293 -13.32 -1.91 -1.35
CA LEU A 293 -12.29 -2.57 -2.18
C LEU A 293 -12.93 -3.55 -3.16
N CYS A 294 -13.95 -4.27 -2.72
CA CYS A 294 -14.60 -5.32 -3.51
C CYS A 294 -15.75 -4.80 -4.40
N GLY A 295 -16.27 -3.59 -4.16
CA GLY A 295 -17.48 -3.08 -4.83
C GLY A 295 -18.76 -3.74 -4.31
N ASN A 296 -18.79 -4.11 -3.04
CA ASN A 296 -19.94 -4.73 -2.37
C ASN A 296 -20.50 -3.80 -1.30
N SER A 297 -21.72 -4.06 -0.84
CA SER A 297 -22.24 -3.48 0.40
C SER A 297 -21.67 -4.18 1.64
N PRO A 298 -21.71 -3.56 2.83
CA PRO A 298 -21.32 -4.21 4.08
C PRO A 298 -22.06 -5.53 4.34
N GLN A 299 -23.36 -5.59 4.07
CA GLN A 299 -24.15 -6.84 4.24
C GLN A 299 -23.65 -7.95 3.30
N GLN A 300 -23.41 -7.62 2.04
CA GLN A 300 -22.87 -8.57 1.07
C GLN A 300 -21.47 -9.04 1.48
N THR A 301 -20.64 -8.16 2.02
CA THR A 301 -19.31 -8.52 2.53
C THR A 301 -19.40 -9.55 3.67
N MET A 302 -20.32 -9.37 4.62
CA MET A 302 -20.54 -10.36 5.69
C MET A 302 -20.97 -11.73 5.13
N GLU A 303 -21.93 -11.78 4.21
CA GLU A 303 -22.34 -13.04 3.56
C GLU A 303 -21.18 -13.70 2.81
N LEU A 304 -20.30 -12.93 2.19
CA LEU A 304 -19.13 -13.44 1.49
C LEU A 304 -18.08 -14.00 2.46
N LEU A 305 -17.93 -13.40 3.65
CA LEU A 305 -17.07 -13.93 4.72
C LEU A 305 -17.60 -15.28 5.23
N ASP A 306 -18.91 -15.42 5.41
CA ASP A 306 -19.55 -16.70 5.77
C ASP A 306 -19.34 -17.77 4.69
N ARG A 307 -19.46 -17.39 3.42
CA ARG A 307 -19.16 -18.30 2.29
C ARG A 307 -17.68 -18.69 2.25
N LEU A 308 -16.76 -17.79 2.60
CA LEU A 308 -15.33 -18.09 2.69
C LEU A 308 -14.99 -19.05 3.83
N VAL A 309 -15.68 -18.97 4.97
CA VAL A 309 -15.57 -19.96 6.05
C VAL A 309 -16.16 -21.30 5.61
N SER A 310 -17.34 -21.29 4.99
CA SER A 310 -17.98 -22.51 4.46
C SER A 310 -17.11 -23.23 3.42
N ALA A 311 -16.38 -22.46 2.60
CA ALA A 311 -15.43 -22.97 1.61
C ALA A 311 -14.06 -23.36 2.21
N ARG A 312 -13.87 -23.23 3.53
CA ARG A 312 -12.61 -23.45 4.26
C ARG A 312 -11.43 -22.60 3.76
N THR A 313 -11.72 -21.49 3.09
CA THR A 313 -10.71 -20.49 2.72
C THR A 313 -10.35 -19.62 3.93
N LEU A 314 -11.33 -19.32 4.79
CA LEU A 314 -11.14 -18.77 6.12
C LEU A 314 -11.41 -19.85 7.17
N ALA A 315 -10.71 -19.77 8.30
CA ALA A 315 -10.99 -20.56 9.49
C ALA A 315 -12.14 -19.95 10.30
N ALA A 316 -12.14 -18.63 10.45
CA ALA A 316 -13.17 -17.88 11.16
C ALA A 316 -13.11 -16.39 10.78
N TRP A 317 -14.20 -15.66 11.04
CA TRP A 317 -14.25 -14.20 11.03
C TRP A 317 -15.13 -13.68 12.16
N HIS A 318 -14.92 -12.44 12.59
CA HIS A 318 -15.68 -11.76 13.64
C HIS A 318 -15.88 -10.30 13.26
N HIS A 319 -16.98 -9.70 13.68
CA HIS A 319 -17.26 -8.27 13.53
C HIS A 319 -17.41 -7.62 14.90
N HIS A 320 -16.62 -6.58 15.16
CA HIS A 320 -16.76 -5.76 16.36
C HIS A 320 -17.68 -4.57 16.05
N GLN A 321 -18.92 -4.66 16.53
CA GLN A 321 -19.94 -3.63 16.27
C GLN A 321 -19.55 -2.25 16.82
N ASP A 322 -18.76 -2.19 17.90
CA ASP A 322 -18.34 -0.93 18.52
C ASP A 322 -17.34 -0.13 17.67
N THR A 323 -16.49 -0.82 16.90
CA THR A 323 -15.43 -0.21 16.07
C THR A 323 -15.67 -0.37 14.57
N ASP A 324 -16.72 -1.09 14.19
CA ASP A 324 -17.02 -1.54 12.82
C ASP A 324 -15.86 -2.32 12.14
N GLU A 325 -14.96 -2.90 12.96
CA GLU A 325 -13.83 -3.67 12.46
C GLU A 325 -14.20 -5.14 12.24
N VAL A 326 -13.66 -5.71 11.17
CA VAL A 326 -13.77 -7.13 10.85
C VAL A 326 -12.43 -7.79 11.06
N LEU A 327 -12.42 -8.86 11.83
CA LEU A 327 -11.26 -9.73 12.01
C LEU A 327 -11.47 -11.04 11.28
N TRP A 328 -10.40 -11.55 10.66
CA TRP A 328 -10.46 -12.83 9.96
C TRP A 328 -9.22 -13.67 10.21
N GLN A 329 -9.38 -14.99 10.10
CA GLN A 329 -8.29 -15.92 10.30
C GLN A 329 -8.20 -16.87 9.11
N PHE A 330 -7.02 -16.98 8.52
CA PHE A 330 -6.73 -18.05 7.55
C PHE A 330 -6.41 -19.35 8.30
N PRO A 331 -6.79 -20.52 7.73
CA PRO A 331 -6.38 -21.81 8.26
C PRO A 331 -4.86 -21.85 8.48
N GLN A 332 -4.41 -22.32 9.64
CA GLN A 332 -2.99 -22.53 9.88
C GLN A 332 -2.52 -23.64 8.93
N GLN A 333 -1.50 -23.34 8.11
CA GLN A 333 -0.80 -24.38 7.37
C GLN A 333 -0.01 -25.20 8.39
N LEU A 334 -0.52 -26.38 8.75
CA LEU A 334 0.26 -27.37 9.48
C LEU A 334 1.58 -27.59 8.71
N PRO A 335 2.75 -27.53 9.38
CA PRO A 335 4.00 -27.91 8.74
C PRO A 335 3.82 -29.32 8.19
N ARG A 336 4.09 -29.51 6.89
CA ARG A 336 4.24 -30.86 6.33
C ARG A 336 5.44 -31.48 7.03
N TYR A 337 5.18 -32.26 8.09
CA TYR A 337 6.19 -33.10 8.71
C TYR A 337 6.65 -34.06 7.61
N SER A 338 7.89 -33.93 7.19
CA SER A 338 8.56 -34.87 6.30
C SER A 338 8.65 -36.20 7.05
N ALA A 339 7.70 -37.10 6.80
CA ALA A 339 7.86 -38.51 7.09
C ALA A 339 8.85 -39.07 6.05
N ASP A 340 10.12 -39.06 6.42
CA ASP A 340 11.24 -39.80 5.81
C ASP A 340 12.32 -39.80 6.91
N ARG A 341 12.85 -40.90 7.43
CA ARG A 341 12.77 -42.33 7.12
C ARG A 341 13.49 -43.01 8.29
N ASP A 342 12.81 -43.81 9.09
CA ASP A 342 13.46 -44.86 9.88
C ASP A 342 13.27 -46.17 9.11
N SER A 343 14.34 -46.64 8.48
CA SER A 343 14.59 -48.03 8.10
C SER A 343 16.06 -48.19 7.76
#